data_AF-A0A7R8WBY3-F1
#
_entry.id   AF-A0A7R8WBY3-F1
#
_cell.length_a   1.000
_cell.length_b   1.000
_cell.length_c   1.000
_cell.angle_alpha   90.00
_cell.angle_beta   90.00
_cell.angle_gamma   90.00
#
_symmetry.space_group_name_H-M   'P 1'
#
loop_
_entity.id
_entity.type
_entity.pdbx_description
1 polymer ?
#
loop_
_entity_poly.entity_id
_entity_poly.type
_entity_poly.pdbx_seq_one_letter_code
_entity_poly.pdbx_strand_id
1 'polypeptide(L)'
;MGKPTLASAVADASKDYGRRTNLGGLSQFLAAKGHCSRIFWMIIFLACLVMTIWAVYEVLADYLEYPVNTYISVARKPVSR
;
A
#
# COMPACT_ATOMS: atom_id res chain seq x y z
N MET A 1 -32.47 25.44 -3.91
CA MET A 1 -31.51 24.61 -3.14
C MET A 1 -31.83 23.14 -3.38
N GLY A 2 -31.11 22.50 -4.30
CA GLY A 2 -31.29 21.07 -4.59
C GLY A 2 -30.61 20.22 -3.52
N LYS A 3 -31.31 19.22 -2.97
CA LYS A 3 -30.73 18.29 -1.99
C LYS A 3 -29.54 17.58 -2.64
N PRO A 4 -28.36 17.51 -1.98
CA PRO A 4 -27.23 16.77 -2.52
C PRO A 4 -27.65 15.29 -2.67
N THR A 5 -27.49 14.74 -3.86
CA THR A 5 -27.77 13.33 -4.11
C THR A 5 -26.64 12.51 -3.48
N LEU A 6 -26.93 11.27 -3.10
CA LEU A 6 -25.95 10.38 -2.47
C LEU A 6 -24.68 10.22 -3.34
N ALA A 7 -24.85 10.27 -4.66
CA ALA A 7 -23.77 10.27 -5.63
C ALA A 7 -22.85 11.51 -5.54
N SER A 8 -23.39 12.72 -5.34
CA SER A 8 -22.56 13.91 -5.17
C SER A 8 -21.82 13.91 -3.83
N ALA A 9 -22.48 13.42 -2.77
CA ALA A 9 -21.86 13.29 -1.44
C ALA A 9 -20.67 12.30 -1.45
N VAL A 10 -20.81 11.16 -2.13
CA VAL A 10 -19.73 10.18 -2.27
C VAL A 10 -18.60 10.71 -3.16
N ALA A 11 -18.93 11.44 -4.22
CA ALA A 11 -17.94 12.06 -5.09
C ALA A 11 -17.10 13.14 -4.36
N ASP A 12 -17.76 13.95 -3.52
CA ASP A 12 -17.08 14.97 -2.71
C ASP A 12 -16.23 14.34 -1.59
N ALA A 13 -16.74 13.30 -0.92
CA ALA A 13 -15.98 12.56 0.08
C ALA A 13 -14.74 11.87 -0.52
N SER A 14 -14.87 11.30 -1.73
CA SER A 14 -13.76 10.66 -2.44
C SER A 14 -12.70 11.68 -2.87
N LYS A 15 -13.11 12.88 -3.30
CA LYS A 15 -12.20 13.99 -3.61
C LYS A 15 -11.47 14.50 -2.37
N ASP A 16 -12.18 14.69 -1.27
CA ASP A 16 -11.58 15.20 -0.03
C ASP A 16 -10.64 14.15 0.58
N TYR A 17 -11.01 12.87 0.51
CA TYR A 17 -10.16 11.75 0.90
C TYR A 17 -8.90 11.66 0.04
N GLY A 18 -9.01 11.70 -1.29
CA GLY A 18 -7.87 11.63 -2.20
C GLY A 18 -6.95 12.84 -2.14
N ARG A 19 -7.43 13.99 -1.63
CA ARG A 19 -6.61 15.18 -1.40
C ARG A 19 -5.89 15.15 -0.04
N ARG A 20 -6.48 14.52 0.97
CA ARG A 20 -5.90 14.38 2.32
C ARG A 20 -4.99 13.18 2.46
N THR A 21 -5.28 12.10 1.75
CA THR A 21 -4.41 10.93 1.71
C THR A 21 -3.28 11.20 0.72
N ASN A 22 -2.05 11.07 1.19
CA ASN A 22 -0.83 11.11 0.36
C ASN A 22 -0.71 9.85 -0.54
N LEU A 23 -1.85 9.27 -0.97
CA LEU A 23 -1.93 8.16 -1.89
C LEU A 23 -1.60 8.70 -3.28
N GLY A 24 -0.31 8.74 -3.60
CA GLY A 24 0.22 9.38 -4.81
C GLY A 24 -0.42 8.94 -6.13
N GLY A 25 -1.01 7.74 -6.20
CA GLY A 25 -1.73 7.27 -7.40
C GLY A 25 -3.19 7.75 -7.51
N LEU A 26 -3.88 7.96 -6.37
CA LEU A 26 -5.31 8.31 -6.35
C LEU A 26 -5.53 9.81 -6.60
N SER A 27 -4.62 10.65 -6.11
CA SER A 27 -4.61 12.09 -6.38
C SER A 27 -4.34 12.39 -7.87
N GLN A 28 -3.45 11.63 -8.50
CA GLN A 28 -3.17 11.72 -9.94
C GLN A 28 -4.34 11.27 -10.82
N PHE A 29 -5.06 10.22 -10.40
CA PHE A 29 -6.31 9.80 -11.05
C PHE A 29 -7.38 10.91 -11.00
N LEU A 30 -7.55 11.55 -9.84
CA LEU A 30 -8.51 12.65 -9.66
C LEU A 30 -8.11 13.93 -10.42
N ALA A 31 -6.81 14.18 -10.62
CA ALA A 31 -6.27 15.32 -11.35
C ALA A 31 -6.30 15.14 -12.89
N ALA A 32 -6.36 13.91 -13.40
CA ALA A 32 -6.36 13.63 -14.82
C ALA A 32 -7.65 14.13 -15.50
N LYS A 33 -7.51 14.98 -16.53
CA LYS A 33 -8.64 15.53 -17.32
C LYS A 33 -9.13 14.62 -18.44
N GLY A 34 -8.30 13.69 -18.93
CA GLY A 34 -8.64 12.79 -20.04
C GLY A 34 -9.02 11.38 -19.60
N HIS A 35 -9.99 10.76 -20.28
CA HIS A 35 -10.45 9.39 -20.00
C HIS A 35 -9.32 8.35 -20.07
N CYS A 36 -8.46 8.41 -21.09
CA CYS A 36 -7.32 7.48 -21.21
C CYS A 36 -6.29 7.65 -20.08
N SER A 37 -6.02 8.89 -19.67
CA SER A 37 -5.10 9.18 -18.58
C SER A 37 -5.64 8.67 -17.24
N ARG A 38 -6.95 8.82 -17.00
CA ARG A 38 -7.62 8.24 -15.82
C ARG A 38 -7.50 6.72 -15.79
N ILE A 39 -7.76 6.04 -16.91
CA ILE A 39 -7.66 4.58 -16.98
C ILE A 39 -6.22 4.13 -16.71
N PHE A 40 -5.23 4.80 -17.31
CA PHE A 40 -3.81 4.51 -17.08
C PHE A 40 -3.42 4.61 -15.60
N TRP A 41 -3.79 5.71 -14.93
CA TRP A 41 -3.51 5.88 -13.50
C TRP A 41 -4.25 4.86 -12.63
N MET A 42 -5.47 4.49 -12.99
CA MET A 42 -6.23 3.46 -12.29
C MET A 42 -5.57 2.09 -12.41
N ILE A 43 -5.10 1.72 -13.61
CA ILE A 43 -4.40 0.45 -13.84
C ILE A 43 -3.11 0.39 -13.02
N ILE A 44 -2.31 1.46 -13.03
CA ILE A 44 -1.08 1.53 -12.23
C ILE A 44 -1.38 1.40 -10.75
N PHE A 45 -2.37 2.14 -10.26
CA PHE A 45 -2.79 2.07 -8.85
C PHE A 45 -3.21 0.66 -8.46
N LEU A 46 -4.02 0.00 -9.31
CA LEU A 46 -4.47 -1.37 -9.07
C LEU A 46 -3.31 -2.37 -9.07
N ALA A 47 -2.37 -2.24 -10.02
CA ALA A 47 -1.20 -3.11 -10.11
C ALA A 47 -0.31 -2.99 -8.85
N CYS A 48 -0.04 -1.76 -8.40
CA CYS A 48 0.71 -1.53 -7.17
C CYS A 48 -0.03 -2.06 -5.94
N LEU A 49 -1.36 -1.94 -5.90
CA LEU A 49 -2.17 -2.45 -4.79
C LEU A 49 -2.11 -3.98 -4.71
N VAL A 50 -2.21 -4.68 -5.83
CA VAL A 50 -2.07 -6.15 -5.88
C VAL A 50 -0.68 -6.60 -5.43
N MET A 51 0.38 -5.96 -5.94
CA MET A 51 1.75 -6.27 -5.49
C MET A 51 1.94 -6.03 -3.99
N THR A 52 1.37 -4.95 -3.45
CA THR A 52 1.46 -4.64 -2.02
C THR A 52 0.75 -5.70 -1.18
N ILE A 53 -0.45 -6.12 -1.59
CA ILE A 53 -1.19 -7.19 -0.91
C ILE A 53 -0.39 -8.50 -0.92
N TRP A 54 0.22 -8.84 -2.06
CA TRP A 54 1.05 -10.04 -2.18
C TRP A 54 2.27 -10.00 -1.25
N ALA A 55 3.00 -8.89 -1.23
CA ALA A 55 4.16 -8.73 -0.35
C ALA A 55 3.78 -8.79 1.13
N VAL A 56 2.64 -8.19 1.52
CA VAL A 56 2.12 -8.28 2.89
C VAL A 56 1.74 -9.71 3.23
N TYR A 57 1.15 -10.45 2.29
CA TYR A 57 0.82 -11.86 2.49
C TYR A 57 2.06 -12.72 2.74
N GLU A 58 3.13 -12.55 1.94
CA GLU A 58 4.40 -13.26 2.14
C GLU A 58 4.99 -12.99 3.52
N VAL A 59 5.09 -11.72 3.93
CA VAL A 59 5.60 -11.36 5.26
C VAL A 59 4.75 -11.96 6.38
N LEU A 60 3.42 -11.99 6.19
CA LEU A 60 2.51 -12.56 7.18
C LEU A 60 2.66 -14.09 7.26
N ALA A 61 2.83 -14.76 6.12
CA ALA A 61 3.09 -16.20 6.05
C ALA A 61 4.42 -16.54 6.74
N ASP A 62 5.51 -15.84 6.42
CA ASP A 62 6.81 -16.00 7.07
C ASP A 62 6.73 -15.78 8.59
N TYR A 63 5.95 -14.78 9.02
CA TYR A 63 5.74 -14.52 10.45
C TYR A 63 4.98 -15.65 11.15
N LEU A 64 3.94 -16.18 10.49
CA LEU A 64 3.11 -17.27 11.01
C LEU A 64 3.81 -18.63 10.99
N GLU A 65 4.83 -18.81 10.15
CA GLU A 65 5.67 -20.01 10.15
C GLU A 65 6.60 -20.10 11.38
N TYR A 66 6.72 -19.01 12.16
CA TYR A 66 7.61 -18.91 13.33
C TYR A 66 9.01 -19.51 13.08
N PRO A 67 9.74 -19.08 12.04
CA PRO A 67 11.06 -19.62 11.75
C PRO A 67 12.03 -19.30 12.90
N VAL A 68 12.50 -20.35 13.59
CA VAL A 68 13.45 -20.22 14.69
C VAL A 68 14.87 -20.17 14.12
N ASN A 69 15.47 -18.97 14.12
CA ASN A 69 16.88 -18.81 13.78
C ASN A 69 17.77 -19.11 15.00
N THR A 70 18.60 -20.15 14.90
CA THR A 70 19.56 -20.51 15.95
C THR A 70 20.94 -19.92 15.62
N TYR A 71 21.35 -18.90 16.37
CA TYR A 71 22.67 -18.29 16.23
C TYR A 71 23.69 -19.02 17.10
N ILE A 72 24.59 -19.78 16.47
CA ILE A 72 25.71 -20.44 17.15
C ILE A 72 26.90 -19.48 17.14
N SER A 73 27.27 -18.97 18.31
CA SER A 73 28.52 -18.23 18.50
C SER A 73 29.53 -19.08 19.28
N VAL A 74 30.75 -19.20 18.75
CA VAL A 74 31.83 -19.93 19.41
C VAL A 74 32.64 -18.96 20.26
N ALA A 75 32.43 -19.01 21.57
CA ALA A 75 33.27 -18.28 22.52
C ALA A 75 34.66 -18.93 22.58
N ARG A 76 35.66 -18.30 21.95
CA ARG A 76 37.06 -18.73 22.09
C ARG A 76 37.55 -18.38 23.49
N LYS A 77 37.81 -19.39 24.32
CA LYS A 77 38.56 -19.19 25.56
C LYS A 77 40.01 -18.80 25.22
N PRO A 78 40.57 -17.74 25.83
CA PRO A 78 41.98 -17.41 25.65
C PRO A 78 42.84 -18.53 26.22
N VAL A 79 43.83 -18.99 25.44
CA VAL A 79 44.84 -19.96 25.89
C VAL A 79 45.78 -19.22 26.85
N SER A 80 45.67 -19.49 28.15
CA SER A 80 46.65 -19.07 29.14
C SER A 80 47.95 -19.82 28.89
N ARG A 81 49.01 -19.10 28.50
CA ARG A 81 50.39 -19.58 28.52
C ARG A 81 50.98 -19.47 29.92
#